data_AF-A0A1M5P703-F1
#
_entry.id   AF-A0A1M5P703-F1
#
_cell.length_a   1.000
_cell.length_b   1.000
_cell.length_c   1.000
_cell.angle_alpha   90.00
_cell.angle_beta   90.00
_cell.angle_gamma   90.00
#
_symmetry.space_group_name_H-M   'P 1'
#
loop_
_entity.id
_entity.type
_entity.pdbx_description
1 polymer ?
#
loop_
_entity_poly.entity_id
_entity_poly.type
_entity_poly.pdbx_seq_one_letter_code
_entity_poly.pdbx_strand_id
1 'polypeptide(L)'
;MRLSGARLSQRLIVIAVSMTSFLLPATAVASPGTAVPEVHALPRHASSSPTARTHTLTLPALPSAQSERNRLRMTMQRADFQPTGYYLPPDRPLTVTAHPHGLRKGAKLELQVSAPGLVQHDNPDGESADVRTYPLREGTTTVTDPKGGVLSVRYVTDKGLFERVAPRVTIAFDEAAEPLPFYVLGHSDEREWRAMLERTEVPYAQLVSDRVIVTARTSTFREQAPSPHALLSTYDEIVGVEEEISGLDGETPSDVPTPLRHSIVEGGRKPGFPYASDQVVSIPTDSARAFLTVDGLKSFWGGWHEIGHHHQLDPTDWPAIQEVSVNLYSLAVQRHFLGAGPGPEHGTLKEWEDTKKFLEKVQTDKLDYNKEPVDDDDYYWYAFERLVMYEQLRVAFGDHFYPALHKAARTRDPQASALDKQRFFMVAASQISGRDLTDFFTKWGWINQLDADGGKARMEIGNLKLPPPKTDLSRTPVYGATE
;
A
#
# COMPACT_ATOMS: atom_id res chain seq x y z
N MET A 1 -49.59 -52.65 -65.59
CA MET A 1 -48.71 -53.21 -64.53
C MET A 1 -48.75 -52.23 -63.35
N ARG A 2 -49.63 -52.39 -62.34
CA ARG A 2 -49.45 -53.18 -61.10
C ARG A 2 -48.05 -52.96 -60.48
N LEU A 3 -47.84 -52.43 -59.28
CA LEU A 3 -48.69 -52.29 -58.07
C LEU A 3 -48.12 -51.24 -57.08
N SER A 4 -49.06 -50.62 -56.32
CA SER A 4 -48.99 -50.10 -54.92
C SER A 4 -47.93 -49.05 -54.51
N GLY A 5 -48.20 -48.05 -53.68
CA GLY A 5 -49.24 -47.92 -52.66
C GLY A 5 -49.44 -46.45 -52.21
N ALA A 6 -50.41 -46.28 -51.32
CA ALA A 6 -51.30 -45.14 -51.21
C ALA A 6 -50.77 -43.91 -50.46
N ARG A 7 -51.37 -42.76 -50.79
CA ARG A 7 -51.36 -41.51 -50.03
C ARG A 7 -51.92 -41.73 -48.62
N LEU A 8 -51.25 -41.19 -47.62
CA LEU A 8 -51.84 -40.86 -46.33
C LEU A 8 -51.43 -39.44 -45.94
N SER A 9 -52.45 -38.61 -45.76
CA SER A 9 -52.39 -37.29 -45.16
C SER A 9 -51.90 -37.40 -43.71
N GLN A 10 -50.72 -36.85 -43.41
CA GLN A 10 -50.29 -36.65 -42.03
C GLN A 10 -50.64 -35.23 -41.59
N ARG A 11 -51.45 -35.19 -40.53
CA ARG A 11 -51.80 -34.01 -39.75
C ARG A 11 -50.50 -33.41 -39.19
N LEU A 12 -50.28 -32.12 -39.42
CA LEU A 12 -49.31 -31.33 -38.66
C LEU A 12 -49.81 -31.31 -37.20
N ILE A 13 -49.17 -32.10 -36.34
CA ILE A 13 -49.28 -31.92 -34.90
C ILE A 13 -48.25 -30.85 -34.54
N VAL A 14 -48.73 -29.63 -34.35
CA VAL A 14 -48.00 -28.59 -33.62
C VAL A 14 -48.07 -28.97 -32.15
N ILE A 15 -47.07 -29.71 -31.67
CA ILE A 15 -46.84 -29.84 -30.23
C ILE A 15 -46.10 -28.58 -29.80
N ALA A 16 -46.80 -27.69 -29.13
CA ALA A 16 -46.19 -26.66 -28.30
C ALA A 16 -45.37 -27.37 -27.22
N VAL A 17 -44.05 -27.44 -27.39
CA VAL A 17 -43.15 -27.82 -26.31
C VAL A 17 -43.07 -26.60 -25.39
N SER A 18 -43.87 -26.64 -24.33
CA SER A 18 -43.72 -25.77 -23.18
C SER A 18 -42.31 -25.96 -22.62
N MET A 19 -41.42 -25.00 -22.84
CA MET A 19 -40.17 -24.89 -22.07
C MET A 19 -40.56 -24.53 -20.63
N THR A 20 -40.88 -25.54 -19.84
CA THR A 20 -40.82 -25.45 -18.39
C THR A 20 -39.37 -25.24 -18.00
N SER A 21 -39.03 -23.99 -17.68
CA SER A 21 -37.82 -23.64 -16.95
C SER A 21 -37.79 -24.44 -15.65
N PHE A 22 -36.99 -25.51 -15.60
CA PHE A 22 -36.55 -26.05 -14.33
C PHE A 22 -35.61 -25.01 -13.71
N LEU A 23 -36.18 -24.15 -12.85
CA LEU A 23 -35.45 -23.48 -11.80
C LEU A 23 -34.86 -24.56 -10.90
N LEU A 24 -33.64 -24.99 -11.22
CA LEU A 24 -32.79 -25.64 -10.24
C LEU A 24 -32.62 -24.64 -9.08
N PRO A 25 -32.89 -25.04 -7.82
CA PRO A 25 -32.56 -24.17 -6.71
C PRO A 25 -31.06 -23.93 -6.78
N ALA A 26 -30.68 -22.65 -6.89
CA ALA A 26 -29.32 -22.23 -6.66
C ALA A 26 -29.00 -22.61 -5.21
N THR A 27 -28.43 -23.80 -5.01
CA THR A 27 -27.65 -24.08 -3.82
C THR A 27 -26.49 -23.11 -3.92
N ALA A 28 -26.60 -22.00 -3.20
CA ALA A 28 -25.47 -21.15 -2.86
C ALA A 28 -24.46 -22.08 -2.20
N VAL A 29 -23.46 -22.52 -2.98
CA VAL A 29 -22.22 -22.99 -2.41
C VAL A 29 -21.64 -21.73 -1.79
N ALA A 30 -21.87 -21.59 -0.48
CA ALA A 30 -21.10 -20.66 0.31
C ALA A 30 -19.64 -21.07 0.11
N SER A 31 -18.89 -20.29 -0.69
CA SER A 31 -17.45 -20.24 -0.54
C SER A 31 -17.19 -20.05 0.96
N PRO A 32 -16.29 -20.83 1.58
CA PRO A 32 -15.94 -20.59 2.96
C PRO A 32 -15.37 -19.18 3.00
N GLY A 33 -16.19 -18.22 3.43
CA GLY A 33 -15.77 -16.86 3.65
C GLY A 33 -14.64 -16.94 4.64
N THR A 34 -13.43 -16.61 4.18
CA THR A 34 -12.32 -16.22 5.04
C THR A 34 -12.76 -14.95 5.74
N ALA A 35 -13.56 -15.12 6.79
CA ALA A 35 -13.89 -14.03 7.70
C ALA A 35 -12.56 -13.56 8.27
N VAL A 36 -12.04 -12.46 7.72
CA VAL A 36 -10.99 -11.68 8.36
C VAL A 36 -11.56 -11.36 9.75
N PRO A 37 -10.86 -11.73 10.83
CA PRO A 37 -11.37 -11.44 12.17
C PRO A 37 -11.63 -9.93 12.32
N GLU A 38 -12.37 -9.53 13.35
CA GLU A 38 -12.64 -8.13 13.69
C GLU A 38 -11.33 -7.42 14.13
N VAL A 39 -10.39 -7.24 13.19
CA VAL A 39 -9.07 -6.62 13.37
C VAL A 39 -9.16 -5.10 13.10
N HIS A 40 -10.22 -4.65 12.43
CA HIS A 40 -10.61 -3.25 12.26
C HIS A 40 -11.38 -2.76 13.49
N ALA A 41 -10.72 -2.71 14.64
CA ALA A 41 -11.33 -2.09 15.82
C ALA A 41 -10.43 -0.97 16.32
N LEU A 42 -10.70 0.22 15.78
CA LEU A 42 -10.19 1.50 16.28
C LEU A 42 -10.43 1.60 17.80
N PRO A 43 -9.61 2.40 18.53
CA PRO A 43 -9.79 2.55 19.96
C PRO A 43 -11.20 3.06 20.27
N ARG A 44 -11.98 2.27 21.03
CA ARG A 44 -13.25 2.74 21.60
C ARG A 44 -12.95 3.44 22.92
N HIS A 45 -13.07 4.77 22.93
CA HIS A 45 -13.08 5.53 24.17
C HIS A 45 -14.39 5.25 24.91
N ALA A 46 -14.32 4.85 26.19
CA ALA A 46 -15.51 4.81 27.03
C ALA A 46 -16.00 6.24 27.30
N SER A 47 -17.32 6.48 27.19
CA SER A 47 -17.96 7.73 27.59
C SER A 47 -17.49 8.13 28.99
N SER A 48 -16.99 9.36 29.14
CA SER A 48 -16.48 9.87 30.41
C SER A 48 -17.61 9.98 31.43
N SER A 49 -17.50 9.26 32.54
CA SER A 49 -18.16 9.64 33.79
C SER A 49 -17.36 10.79 34.41
N PRO A 50 -17.99 11.87 34.91
CA PRO A 50 -17.31 13.05 35.45
C PRO A 50 -16.44 12.77 36.69
N THR A 51 -16.41 11.54 37.20
CA THR A 51 -15.66 11.12 38.39
C THR A 51 -14.47 10.20 38.11
N ALA A 52 -14.26 9.71 36.88
CA ALA A 52 -13.10 8.87 36.55
C ALA A 52 -12.08 9.68 35.71
N ARG A 53 -11.00 10.15 36.34
CA ARG A 53 -9.83 10.79 35.68
C ARG A 53 -8.92 9.76 35.01
N THR A 54 -9.51 8.74 34.38
CA THR A 54 -8.79 7.60 33.82
C THR A 54 -9.27 7.37 32.41
N HIS A 55 -8.33 7.43 31.47
CA HIS A 55 -8.60 7.31 30.05
C HIS A 55 -8.44 5.85 29.62
N THR A 56 -9.56 5.18 29.33
CA THR A 56 -9.56 3.74 29.04
C THR A 56 -9.78 3.46 27.55
N LEU A 57 -8.94 2.59 26.99
CA LEU A 57 -8.97 2.13 25.61
C LEU A 57 -9.00 0.60 25.60
N THR A 58 -9.77 -0.01 24.72
CA THR A 58 -9.73 -1.47 24.51
C THR A 58 -9.35 -1.77 23.08
N LEU A 59 -8.26 -2.51 22.88
CA LEU A 59 -7.62 -2.71 21.58
C LEU A 59 -7.51 -4.21 21.24
N PRO A 60 -7.76 -4.63 19.98
CA PRO A 60 -7.42 -5.97 19.53
C PRO A 60 -5.90 -6.11 19.38
N ALA A 61 -5.41 -7.35 19.31
CA ALA A 61 -4.06 -7.56 18.80
C ALA A 61 -4.06 -7.41 17.28
N LEU A 62 -2.99 -6.82 16.76
CA LEU A 62 -2.68 -6.80 15.33
C LEU A 62 -1.69 -7.93 14.99
N PRO A 63 -1.60 -8.39 13.73
CA PRO A 63 -0.41 -9.12 13.30
C PRO A 63 0.83 -8.21 13.42
N SER A 64 2.01 -8.78 13.69
CA SER A 64 3.23 -7.97 13.74
C SER A 64 3.62 -7.46 12.35
N ALA A 65 4.29 -6.30 12.29
CA ALA A 65 4.74 -5.71 11.03
C ALA A 65 5.62 -6.67 10.21
N GLN A 66 6.49 -7.43 10.90
CA GLN A 66 7.34 -8.43 10.26
C GLN A 66 6.53 -9.60 9.68
N SER A 67 5.50 -10.06 10.41
CA SER A 67 4.63 -11.15 9.94
C SER A 67 3.90 -10.76 8.66
N GLU A 68 3.35 -9.54 8.62
CA GLU A 68 2.64 -9.04 7.43
C GLU A 68 3.57 -8.73 6.27
N ARG A 69 4.74 -8.13 6.53
CA ARG A 69 5.78 -7.94 5.51
C ARG A 69 6.15 -9.28 4.85
N ASN A 70 6.34 -10.32 5.66
CA ASN A 70 6.64 -11.67 5.15
C ASN A 70 5.47 -12.27 4.37
N ARG A 71 4.23 -12.13 4.86
CA ARG A 71 3.03 -12.66 4.19
C ARG A 71 2.80 -12.01 2.82
N LEU A 72 2.91 -10.69 2.77
CA LEU A 72 2.67 -9.89 1.57
C LEU A 72 3.90 -9.78 0.66
N ARG A 73 5.05 -10.30 1.10
CA ARG A 73 6.35 -10.19 0.43
C ARG A 73 6.81 -8.75 0.21
N MET A 74 6.40 -7.82 1.06
CA MET A 74 6.75 -6.40 0.93
C MET A 74 8.21 -6.13 1.32
N THR A 75 8.81 -5.10 0.72
CA THR A 75 10.18 -4.67 1.04
C THR A 75 10.26 -3.89 2.36
N MET A 76 9.18 -3.22 2.74
CA MET A 76 9.09 -2.41 3.96
C MET A 76 7.94 -2.85 4.88
N GLN A 77 8.02 -2.43 6.13
CA GLN A 77 7.04 -2.71 7.18
C GLN A 77 5.95 -1.64 7.26
N ARG A 78 4.69 -2.06 7.48
CA ARG A 78 3.58 -1.18 7.87
C ARG A 78 3.56 -0.92 9.38
N ALA A 79 2.88 0.14 9.80
CA ALA A 79 2.77 0.48 11.21
C ALA A 79 1.89 -0.55 11.95
N ASP A 80 2.49 -1.24 12.93
CA ASP A 80 1.83 -2.24 13.79
C ASP A 80 1.47 -1.73 15.18
N PHE A 81 1.53 -0.41 15.37
CA PHE A 81 1.06 0.30 16.54
C PHE A 81 -0.33 0.92 16.31
N GLN A 82 -1.08 1.09 17.40
CA GLN A 82 -2.41 1.68 17.39
C GLN A 82 -2.38 3.05 18.09
N PRO A 83 -2.85 4.13 17.45
CA PRO A 83 -2.86 5.46 18.07
C PRO A 83 -3.85 5.51 19.22
N THR A 84 -3.57 6.30 20.25
CA THR A 84 -4.41 6.35 21.47
C THR A 84 -5.26 7.60 21.62
N GLY A 85 -4.96 8.68 20.87
CA GLY A 85 -5.55 9.99 21.07
C GLY A 85 -4.99 10.77 22.28
N TYR A 86 -3.83 10.36 22.80
CA TYR A 86 -3.17 11.02 23.92
C TYR A 86 -1.72 11.41 23.62
N TYR A 87 -1.23 12.39 24.36
CA TYR A 87 0.13 12.92 24.34
C TYR A 87 0.72 12.85 25.75
N LEU A 88 2.01 12.53 25.84
CA LEU A 88 2.77 12.59 27.08
C LEU A 88 3.71 13.80 27.04
N PRO A 89 3.59 14.78 27.96
CA PRO A 89 4.57 15.84 28.10
C PRO A 89 5.98 15.29 28.47
N PRO A 90 7.06 15.96 28.04
CA PRO A 90 8.43 15.56 28.40
C PRO A 90 8.62 15.45 29.92
N ASP A 91 9.37 14.44 30.34
CA ASP A 91 9.76 14.16 31.73
C ASP A 91 8.59 13.97 32.71
N ARG A 92 7.35 13.88 32.22
CA ARG A 92 6.17 13.65 33.06
C ARG A 92 6.01 12.14 33.33
N PRO A 93 5.93 11.69 34.59
CA PRO A 93 5.63 10.30 34.89
C PRO A 93 4.17 9.97 34.52
N LEU A 94 4.00 8.95 33.69
CA LEU A 94 2.73 8.40 33.25
C LEU A 94 2.48 7.05 33.91
N THR A 95 1.35 6.90 34.58
CA THR A 95 0.88 5.59 35.05
C THR A 95 0.01 4.94 33.99
N VAL A 96 0.43 3.76 33.53
CA VAL A 96 -0.30 2.92 32.58
C VAL A 96 -0.76 1.64 33.28
N THR A 97 -2.05 1.38 33.31
CA THR A 97 -2.59 0.10 33.77
C THR A 97 -3.05 -0.73 32.58
N ALA A 98 -2.45 -1.90 32.38
CA ALA A 98 -2.83 -2.85 31.35
C ALA A 98 -3.58 -4.03 31.97
N HIS A 99 -4.79 -4.29 31.46
CA HIS A 99 -5.60 -5.45 31.75
C HIS A 99 -5.70 -6.33 30.50
N PRO A 100 -4.72 -7.21 30.29
CA PRO A 100 -4.80 -8.20 29.25
C PRO A 100 -5.81 -9.27 29.65
N HIS A 101 -6.87 -9.46 28.86
CA HIS A 101 -7.86 -10.52 29.09
C HIS A 101 -7.32 -11.90 28.66
N GLY A 102 -6.12 -12.26 29.12
CA GLY A 102 -5.38 -13.48 28.78
C GLY A 102 -4.31 -13.30 27.69
N LEU A 103 -3.24 -12.53 27.97
CA LEU A 103 -2.12 -12.34 27.04
C LEU A 103 -1.63 -13.67 26.45
N ARG A 104 -1.68 -13.79 25.12
CA ARG A 104 -1.17 -14.99 24.44
C ARG A 104 0.34 -15.06 24.64
N LYS A 105 0.86 -16.24 24.95
CA LYS A 105 2.32 -16.47 25.03
C LYS A 105 2.96 -16.05 23.70
N GLY A 106 3.95 -15.17 23.77
CA GLY A 106 4.64 -14.59 22.61
C GLY A 106 3.98 -13.34 22.01
N ALA A 107 2.90 -12.83 22.59
CA ALA A 107 2.40 -11.50 22.25
C ALA A 107 3.32 -10.41 22.79
N LYS A 108 3.50 -9.34 22.01
CA LYS A 108 4.29 -8.17 22.37
C LYS A 108 3.32 -7.03 22.69
N LEU A 109 3.44 -6.47 23.89
CA LEU A 109 2.62 -5.37 24.39
C LEU A 109 3.53 -4.24 24.89
N GLU A 110 3.50 -3.10 24.21
CA GLU A 110 4.34 -1.94 24.51
C GLU A 110 3.55 -0.64 24.38
N LEU A 111 3.90 0.34 25.22
CA LEU A 111 3.60 1.74 24.97
C LEU A 111 4.70 2.30 24.06
N GLN A 112 4.29 3.06 23.06
CA GLN A 112 5.18 3.81 22.17
C GLN A 112 4.97 5.30 22.42
N VAL A 113 6.07 6.03 22.56
CA VAL A 113 6.10 7.49 22.69
C VAL A 113 6.75 8.10 21.45
N SER A 114 6.04 9.03 20.82
CA SER A 114 6.33 9.58 19.49
C SER A 114 6.10 8.60 18.33
N ALA A 115 6.17 9.13 17.12
CA ALA A 115 6.16 8.38 15.87
C ALA A 115 7.50 8.56 15.14
N PRO A 116 8.01 7.53 14.44
CA PRO A 116 9.22 7.67 13.64
C PRO A 116 9.01 8.75 12.56
N GLY A 117 10.06 9.52 12.26
CA GLY A 117 10.03 10.57 11.23
C GLY A 117 9.20 11.83 11.58
N LEU A 118 8.45 11.82 12.68
CA LEU A 118 7.64 12.97 13.09
C LEU A 118 8.52 14.14 13.50
N VAL A 119 8.22 15.32 12.96
CA VAL A 119 8.86 16.59 13.29
C VAL A 119 8.84 16.85 14.80
N GLN A 120 9.97 17.28 15.35
CA GLN A 120 10.09 17.62 16.76
C GLN A 120 9.39 18.96 17.02
N HIS A 121 8.57 19.00 18.08
CA HIS A 121 7.81 20.20 18.41
C HIS A 121 8.70 21.40 18.73
N ASP A 122 9.85 21.16 19.37
CA ASP A 122 10.85 22.15 19.77
C ASP A 122 11.95 22.38 18.72
N ASN A 123 11.99 21.59 17.65
CA ASN A 123 12.95 21.71 16.57
C ASN A 123 12.32 21.35 15.21
N PRO A 124 11.87 22.34 14.42
CA PRO A 124 11.20 22.10 13.14
C PRO A 124 12.12 21.47 12.07
N ASP A 125 13.44 21.55 12.24
CA ASP A 125 14.44 20.91 11.37
C ASP A 125 14.86 19.52 11.90
N GLY A 126 14.28 19.09 13.02
CA GLY A 126 14.53 17.81 13.66
C GLY A 126 13.33 16.88 13.51
N GLU A 127 13.60 15.59 13.34
CA GLU A 127 12.58 14.55 13.40
C GLU A 127 12.90 13.52 14.48
N SER A 128 11.90 12.76 14.88
CA SER A 128 12.07 11.64 15.80
C SER A 128 12.80 10.49 15.10
N ALA A 129 14.11 10.36 15.35
CA ALA A 129 14.96 9.33 14.76
C ALA A 129 14.59 7.91 15.22
N ASP A 130 14.24 7.73 16.51
CA ASP A 130 13.91 6.44 17.10
C ASP A 130 12.55 6.46 17.79
N VAL A 131 11.80 5.37 17.57
CA VAL A 131 10.60 5.05 18.32
C VAL A 131 10.98 4.63 19.73
N ARG A 132 10.54 5.39 20.74
CA ARG A 132 10.80 5.06 22.14
C ARG A 132 9.69 4.16 22.65
N THR A 133 10.06 2.97 23.10
CA THR A 133 9.12 1.91 23.49
C THR A 133 9.32 1.49 24.94
N TYR A 134 8.21 1.19 25.60
CA TYR A 134 8.15 0.81 27.00
C TYR A 134 7.30 -0.44 27.13
N PRO A 135 7.87 -1.59 27.55
CA PRO A 135 7.12 -2.82 27.74
C PRO A 135 6.01 -2.64 28.78
N LEU A 136 4.79 -3.04 28.44
CA LEU A 136 3.68 -3.06 29.37
C LEU A 136 3.46 -4.49 29.87
N ARG A 137 3.18 -4.61 31.16
CA ARG A 137 2.85 -5.88 31.82
C ARG A 137 1.44 -5.79 32.38
N GLU A 138 0.83 -6.93 32.67
CA GLU A 138 -0.41 -6.96 33.43
C GLU A 138 -0.26 -6.17 34.74
N GLY A 139 -1.26 -5.32 35.02
CA GLY A 139 -1.22 -4.38 36.13
C GLY A 139 -0.62 -3.04 35.73
N THR A 140 0.04 -2.38 36.67
CA THR A 140 0.48 -0.98 36.52
C THR A 140 1.96 -0.87 36.19
N THR A 141 2.29 -0.02 35.21
CA THR A 141 3.65 0.37 34.82
C THR A 141 3.75 1.89 34.86
N THR A 142 4.82 2.43 35.44
CA THR A 142 5.13 3.87 35.36
C THR A 142 6.15 4.10 34.26
N VAL A 143 5.86 5.01 33.34
CA VAL A 143 6.70 5.39 32.20
C VAL A 143 7.07 6.86 32.33
N THR A 144 8.34 7.20 32.15
CA THR A 144 8.81 8.59 32.02
C THR A 144 9.63 8.66 30.74
N ASP A 145 9.24 9.57 29.83
CA ASP A 145 9.93 9.78 28.56
C ASP A 145 10.53 11.20 28.52
N PRO A 146 11.84 11.34 28.26
CA PRO A 146 12.52 12.63 28.34
C PRO A 146 12.12 13.62 27.23
N LYS A 147 11.49 13.14 26.15
CA LYS A 147 11.10 13.98 25.01
C LYS A 147 9.59 14.14 24.88
N GLY A 148 8.81 13.30 25.56
CA GLY A 148 7.37 13.25 25.38
C GLY A 148 6.97 12.90 23.95
N GLY A 149 5.68 12.94 23.65
CA GLY A 149 5.17 12.67 22.30
C GLY A 149 3.78 12.05 22.29
N VAL A 150 3.26 11.86 21.07
CA VAL A 150 2.01 11.11 20.86
C VAL A 150 2.15 9.69 21.40
N LEU A 151 1.11 9.20 22.06
CA LEU A 151 1.08 7.87 22.65
C LEU A 151 0.42 6.88 21.68
N SER A 152 1.08 5.76 21.44
CA SER A 152 0.54 4.62 20.69
C SER A 152 0.73 3.33 21.50
N VAL A 153 -0.11 2.32 21.26
CA VAL A 153 0.04 1.00 21.86
C VAL A 153 0.37 -0.01 20.76
N ARG A 154 1.49 -0.69 20.89
CA ARG A 154 1.83 -1.85 20.06
C ARG A 154 1.38 -3.10 20.79
N TYR A 155 0.29 -3.69 20.33
CA TYR A 155 -0.18 -5.00 20.79
C TYR A 155 -0.22 -5.95 19.60
N VAL A 156 0.82 -6.78 19.47
CA VAL A 156 1.02 -7.61 18.27
C VAL A 156 1.29 -9.08 18.58
N THR A 157 1.01 -9.94 17.61
CA THR A 157 1.41 -11.35 17.65
C THR A 157 2.09 -11.76 16.35
N ASP A 158 3.13 -12.58 16.43
CA ASP A 158 3.86 -13.09 15.25
C ASP A 158 3.13 -14.23 14.51
N LYS A 159 1.89 -14.52 14.91
CA LYS A 159 1.14 -15.68 14.44
C LYS A 159 0.33 -15.42 13.16
N GLY A 160 0.50 -14.25 12.54
CA GLY A 160 -0.13 -13.87 11.28
C GLY A 160 -1.62 -13.54 11.39
N LEU A 161 -2.18 -12.96 10.32
CA LEU A 161 -3.55 -12.43 10.25
C LEU A 161 -4.66 -13.46 10.55
N PHE A 162 -4.46 -14.73 10.18
CA PHE A 162 -5.53 -15.76 10.18
C PHE A 162 -5.48 -16.73 11.35
N GLU A 163 -4.53 -16.59 12.28
CA GLU A 163 -4.54 -17.38 13.51
C GLU A 163 -5.47 -16.76 14.56
N ARG A 164 -6.08 -17.62 15.40
CA ARG A 164 -7.04 -17.26 16.47
C ARG A 164 -6.81 -15.88 17.08
N VAL A 165 -7.85 -15.04 17.03
CA VAL A 165 -7.92 -13.69 17.61
C VAL A 165 -7.35 -13.71 19.02
N ALA A 166 -6.24 -13.01 19.23
CA ALA A 166 -5.74 -12.80 20.58
C ALA A 166 -6.77 -11.95 21.35
N PRO A 167 -6.97 -12.20 22.65
CA PRO A 167 -7.94 -11.43 23.42
C PRO A 167 -7.56 -9.96 23.44
N ARG A 168 -8.57 -9.08 23.50
CA ARG A 168 -8.34 -7.64 23.57
C ARG A 168 -7.56 -7.28 24.84
N VAL A 169 -6.81 -6.17 24.77
CA VAL A 169 -6.18 -5.56 25.95
C VAL A 169 -6.93 -4.28 26.29
N THR A 170 -7.21 -4.07 27.58
CA THR A 170 -7.70 -2.79 28.07
C THR A 170 -6.52 -2.02 28.67
N ILE A 171 -6.28 -0.81 28.17
CA ILE A 171 -5.23 0.10 28.65
C ILE A 171 -5.92 1.31 29.30
N ALA A 172 -5.44 1.68 30.48
CA ALA A 172 -5.88 2.85 31.21
C ALA A 172 -4.69 3.78 31.46
N PHE A 173 -4.83 5.06 31.11
CA PHE A 173 -3.88 6.12 31.44
C PHE A 173 -4.42 6.97 32.58
N ASP A 174 -3.52 7.43 33.46
CA ASP A 174 -3.83 8.49 34.41
C ASP A 174 -3.85 9.87 33.75
N GLU A 175 -4.02 10.91 34.56
CA GLU A 175 -4.12 12.32 34.14
C GLU A 175 -2.80 12.91 33.59
N ALA A 176 -1.70 12.15 33.57
CA ALA A 176 -0.47 12.58 32.90
C ALA A 176 -0.56 12.47 31.37
N ALA A 177 -1.45 11.62 30.85
CA ALA A 177 -1.75 11.53 29.43
C ALA A 177 -2.74 12.64 29.04
N GLU A 178 -2.28 13.62 28.27
CA GLU A 178 -3.08 14.75 27.83
C GLU A 178 -3.81 14.42 26.53
N PRO A 179 -5.13 14.67 26.41
CA PRO A 179 -5.85 14.40 25.17
C PRO A 179 -5.38 15.32 24.04
N LEU A 180 -5.05 14.74 22.88
CA LEU A 180 -4.76 15.49 21.66
C LEU A 180 -6.01 15.59 20.77
N PRO A 181 -6.09 16.53 19.81
CA PRO A 181 -7.14 16.50 18.80
C PRO A 181 -7.04 15.21 17.98
N PHE A 182 -8.06 14.37 18.12
CA PHE A 182 -8.08 13.01 17.58
C PHE A 182 -9.37 12.81 16.77
N TYR A 183 -9.25 12.52 15.49
CA TYR A 183 -10.41 12.21 14.64
C TYR A 183 -10.28 10.84 14.01
N VAL A 184 -11.34 10.06 14.11
CA VAL A 184 -11.44 8.72 13.56
C VAL A 184 -12.55 8.69 12.52
N LEU A 185 -12.23 8.30 11.28
CA LEU A 185 -13.18 8.24 10.17
C LEU A 185 -14.36 7.32 10.54
N GLY A 186 -15.58 7.80 10.30
CA GLY A 186 -16.82 7.07 10.61
C GLY A 186 -17.23 7.07 12.09
N HIS A 187 -16.40 7.60 12.99
CA HIS A 187 -16.66 7.60 14.43
C HIS A 187 -16.69 9.00 15.06
N SER A 188 -15.80 9.90 14.64
CA SER A 188 -15.68 11.25 15.20
C SER A 188 -16.57 12.27 14.47
N ASP A 189 -17.07 13.27 15.20
CA ASP A 189 -17.79 14.40 14.62
C ASP A 189 -16.81 15.51 14.18
N GLU A 190 -17.02 16.08 13.00
CA GLU A 190 -16.12 17.13 12.47
C GLU A 190 -16.17 18.44 13.27
N ARG A 191 -17.31 18.78 13.90
CA ARG A 191 -17.40 19.98 14.74
C ARG A 191 -16.63 19.77 16.03
N GLU A 192 -16.69 18.57 16.61
CA GLU A 192 -15.89 18.21 17.77
C GLU A 192 -14.38 18.27 17.46
N TRP A 193 -13.97 17.79 16.27
CA TRP A 193 -12.59 17.95 15.78
C TRP A 193 -12.15 19.41 15.72
N ARG A 194 -12.94 20.30 15.09
CA ARG A 194 -12.63 21.73 15.04
C ARG A 194 -12.52 22.34 16.44
N ALA A 195 -13.47 22.02 17.32
CA ALA A 195 -13.45 22.48 18.71
C ALA A 195 -12.26 21.92 19.52
N MET A 196 -11.75 20.73 19.20
CA MET A 196 -10.52 20.18 19.79
C MET A 196 -9.29 20.95 19.30
N LEU A 197 -9.18 21.17 17.99
CA LEU A 197 -8.08 21.93 17.40
C LEU A 197 -8.03 23.36 17.93
N GLU A 198 -9.16 24.03 18.14
CA GLU A 198 -9.21 25.41 18.63
C GLU A 198 -8.73 25.52 20.09
N ARG A 199 -9.12 24.58 20.96
CA ARG A 199 -8.88 24.68 22.41
C ARG A 199 -7.56 24.08 22.90
N THR A 200 -6.96 23.17 22.13
CA THR A 200 -5.83 22.39 22.64
C THR A 200 -4.54 23.22 22.73
N GLU A 201 -3.71 22.93 23.71
CA GLU A 201 -2.31 23.37 23.77
C GLU A 201 -1.33 22.24 23.40
N VAL A 202 -1.85 21.02 23.20
CA VAL A 202 -1.04 19.86 22.82
C VAL A 202 -0.44 20.07 21.42
N PRO A 203 0.86 19.79 21.23
CA PRO A 203 1.58 20.20 20.02
C PRO A 203 1.24 19.41 18.76
N TYR A 204 0.58 18.26 18.89
CA TYR A 204 0.26 17.36 17.78
C TYR A 204 -1.23 17.06 17.73
N ALA A 205 -1.71 16.69 16.55
CA ALA A 205 -3.04 16.13 16.33
C ALA A 205 -2.94 14.90 15.41
N GLN A 206 -3.98 14.06 15.42
CA GLN A 206 -4.01 12.84 14.61
C GLN A 206 -5.37 12.62 13.94
N LEU A 207 -5.31 12.21 12.67
CA LEU A 207 -6.44 11.73 11.89
C LEU A 207 -6.22 10.24 11.59
N VAL A 208 -7.24 9.40 11.76
CA VAL A 208 -7.11 7.94 11.65
C VAL A 208 -8.25 7.35 10.84
N SER A 209 -7.90 6.52 9.86
CA SER A 209 -8.84 5.64 9.14
C SER A 209 -8.47 4.17 9.35
N ASP A 210 -9.08 3.27 8.58
CA ASP A 210 -8.66 1.87 8.56
C ASP A 210 -7.31 1.66 7.86
N ARG A 211 -6.91 2.56 6.96
CA ARG A 211 -5.67 2.42 6.16
C ARG A 211 -4.55 3.36 6.57
N VAL A 212 -4.84 4.52 7.15
CA VAL A 212 -3.81 5.52 7.48
C VAL A 212 -3.91 6.07 8.91
N ILE A 213 -2.76 6.49 9.44
CA ILE A 213 -2.62 7.37 10.61
C ILE A 213 -1.88 8.60 10.11
N VAL A 214 -2.53 9.76 10.11
CA VAL A 214 -1.89 11.04 9.75
C VAL A 214 -1.58 11.81 11.02
N THR A 215 -0.29 12.04 11.29
CA THR A 215 0.18 12.78 12.48
C THR A 215 0.95 14.03 12.06
N ALA A 216 0.50 15.19 12.50
CA ALA A 216 1.16 16.46 12.23
C ALA A 216 1.03 17.39 13.42
N ARG A 217 1.76 18.51 13.40
CA ARG A 217 1.64 19.55 14.42
C ARG A 217 0.23 20.13 14.40
N THR A 218 -0.28 20.46 15.58
CA THR A 218 -1.57 21.13 15.74
C THR A 218 -1.59 22.46 14.98
N SER A 219 -0.47 23.19 14.94
CA SER A 219 -0.34 24.42 14.15
C SER A 219 -0.57 24.19 12.66
N THR A 220 0.01 23.12 12.10
CA THR A 220 -0.10 22.78 10.69
C THR A 220 -1.54 22.37 10.33
N PHE A 221 -2.21 21.60 11.20
CA PHE A 221 -3.63 21.30 11.02
C PHE A 221 -4.52 22.55 11.10
N ARG A 222 -4.23 23.49 11.99
CA ARG A 222 -4.97 24.77 12.08
C ARG A 222 -4.79 25.60 10.82
N GLU A 223 -3.59 25.63 10.26
CA GLU A 223 -3.26 26.37 9.04
C GLU A 223 -3.96 25.79 7.80
N GLN A 224 -3.88 24.47 7.61
CA GLN A 224 -4.44 23.80 6.44
C GLN A 224 -5.97 23.58 6.55
N ALA A 225 -6.50 23.55 7.78
CA ALA A 225 -7.92 23.42 8.10
C ALA A 225 -8.68 22.34 7.27
N PRO A 226 -8.21 21.07 7.23
CA PRO A 226 -8.86 20.04 6.43
C PRO A 226 -10.29 19.73 6.89
N SER A 227 -11.15 19.31 5.97
CA SER A 227 -12.24 18.39 6.31
C SER A 227 -11.59 17.03 6.59
N PRO A 228 -11.58 16.55 7.85
CA PRO A 228 -10.90 15.30 8.18
C PRO A 228 -11.62 14.10 7.54
N HIS A 229 -12.93 14.16 7.33
CA HIS A 229 -13.68 13.13 6.63
C HIS A 229 -13.21 13.00 5.17
N ALA A 230 -13.22 14.11 4.43
CA ALA A 230 -12.86 14.10 3.01
C ALA A 230 -11.38 13.75 2.82
N LEU A 231 -10.50 14.24 3.70
CA LEU A 231 -9.07 13.95 3.66
C LEU A 231 -8.80 12.45 3.88
N LEU A 232 -9.33 11.86 4.96
CA LEU A 232 -9.13 10.44 5.26
C LEU A 232 -9.78 9.53 4.22
N SER A 233 -10.94 9.91 3.68
CA SER A 233 -11.57 9.16 2.59
C SER A 233 -10.71 9.17 1.33
N THR A 234 -10.05 10.29 1.02
CA THR A 234 -9.14 10.40 -0.12
C THR A 234 -7.88 9.56 0.08
N TYR A 235 -7.33 9.52 1.31
CA TYR A 235 -6.23 8.61 1.63
C TYR A 235 -6.63 7.14 1.49
N ASP A 236 -7.80 6.76 1.98
CA ASP A 236 -8.30 5.39 1.85
C ASP A 236 -8.50 4.99 0.38
N GLU A 237 -8.91 5.94 -0.48
CA GLU A 237 -9.02 5.78 -1.93
C GLU A 237 -7.65 5.60 -2.58
N ILE A 238 -6.65 6.43 -2.25
CA ILE A 238 -5.26 6.31 -2.73
C ILE A 238 -4.70 4.92 -2.40
N VAL A 239 -4.75 4.52 -1.13
CA VAL A 239 -4.22 3.22 -0.71
C VAL A 239 -4.99 2.08 -1.37
N GLY A 240 -6.32 2.22 -1.54
CA GLY A 240 -7.13 1.24 -2.27
C GLY A 240 -6.67 1.01 -3.72
N VAL A 241 -6.28 2.07 -4.43
CA VAL A 241 -5.73 1.96 -5.80
C VAL A 241 -4.39 1.22 -5.80
N GLU A 242 -3.53 1.48 -4.82
CA GLU A 242 -2.24 0.79 -4.69
C GLU A 242 -2.39 -0.68 -4.25
N GLU A 243 -3.40 -0.99 -3.43
CA GLU A 243 -3.83 -2.35 -3.09
C GLU A 243 -4.33 -3.11 -4.32
N GLU A 244 -5.07 -2.44 -5.22
CA GLU A 244 -5.59 -3.03 -6.45
C GLU A 244 -4.47 -3.45 -7.41
N ILE A 245 -3.53 -2.56 -7.72
CA ILE A 245 -2.37 -2.92 -8.57
C ILE A 245 -1.47 -3.96 -7.89
N SER A 246 -1.40 -3.96 -6.55
CA SER A 246 -0.77 -5.03 -5.77
C SER A 246 -1.50 -6.37 -5.88
N GLY A 247 -2.72 -6.43 -6.43
CA GLY A 247 -3.54 -7.63 -6.50
C GLY A 247 -4.04 -8.11 -5.13
N LEU A 248 -4.28 -7.19 -4.19
CA LEU A 248 -4.77 -7.50 -2.84
C LEU A 248 -6.31 -7.52 -2.78
N ASP A 249 -6.92 -8.49 -3.46
CA ASP A 249 -8.38 -8.63 -3.56
C ASP A 249 -8.98 -9.64 -2.57
N GLY A 250 -8.14 -10.28 -1.75
CA GLY A 250 -8.57 -11.23 -0.73
C GLY A 250 -9.08 -12.57 -1.25
N GLU A 251 -8.88 -12.90 -2.53
CA GLU A 251 -9.25 -14.21 -3.09
C GLU A 251 -8.50 -15.37 -2.43
N THR A 252 -7.26 -15.11 -1.99
CA THR A 252 -6.44 -16.05 -1.23
C THR A 252 -5.91 -15.41 0.06
N PRO A 253 -5.54 -16.19 1.09
CA PRO A 253 -4.95 -15.64 2.32
C PRO A 253 -3.69 -14.77 2.09
N SER A 254 -2.91 -15.05 1.04
CA SER A 254 -1.74 -14.22 0.67
C SER A 254 -2.12 -12.89 0.02
N ASP A 255 -3.35 -12.74 -0.47
CA ASP A 255 -3.85 -11.56 -1.18
C ASP A 255 -4.82 -10.73 -0.36
N VAL A 256 -5.05 -11.06 0.92
CA VAL A 256 -5.85 -10.22 1.81
C VAL A 256 -5.05 -8.96 2.18
N PRO A 257 -5.62 -7.74 2.02
CA PRO A 257 -5.01 -6.51 2.53
C PRO A 257 -4.61 -6.61 4.00
N THR A 258 -3.53 -5.94 4.37
CA THR A 258 -3.10 -5.93 5.77
C THR A 258 -4.01 -5.04 6.62
N PRO A 259 -4.33 -5.41 7.87
CA PRO A 259 -5.02 -4.49 8.80
C PRO A 259 -4.07 -3.43 9.39
N LEU A 260 -2.79 -3.45 9.02
CA LEU A 260 -1.79 -2.48 9.43
C LEU A 260 -1.91 -1.19 8.60
N ARG A 261 -1.58 -0.06 9.22
CA ARG A 261 -1.79 1.27 8.60
C ARG A 261 -0.50 1.83 8.02
N HIS A 262 -0.62 2.75 7.07
CA HIS A 262 0.45 3.70 6.77
C HIS A 262 0.49 4.76 7.87
N SER A 263 1.65 4.95 8.51
CA SER A 263 1.86 6.09 9.41
C SER A 263 2.44 7.24 8.59
N ILE A 264 1.61 8.22 8.25
CA ILE A 264 1.98 9.40 7.49
C ILE A 264 2.23 10.54 8.48
N VAL A 265 3.43 11.11 8.47
CA VAL A 265 3.86 12.11 9.45
C VAL A 265 4.32 13.40 8.78
N GLU A 266 4.09 14.53 9.44
CA GLU A 266 4.80 15.76 9.13
C GLU A 266 6.28 15.58 9.50
N GLY A 267 7.15 15.63 8.49
CA GLY A 267 8.58 15.45 8.60
C GLY A 267 9.33 16.75 8.89
N GLY A 268 10.42 16.63 9.67
CA GLY A 268 11.35 17.71 9.96
C GLY A 268 12.57 17.76 9.04
N ARG A 269 12.68 16.88 8.03
CA ARG A 269 13.79 16.86 7.07
C ARG A 269 13.75 18.03 6.09
N LYS A 270 14.84 18.17 5.33
CA LYS A 270 15.04 19.21 4.32
C LYS A 270 13.78 19.42 3.46
N PRO A 271 13.44 20.69 3.15
CA PRO A 271 12.37 21.06 2.23
C PRO A 271 12.37 20.22 0.95
N GLY A 272 11.20 19.72 0.54
CA GLY A 272 10.99 19.02 -0.74
C GLY A 272 11.46 17.57 -0.83
N PHE A 273 11.92 16.93 0.25
CA PHE A 273 12.34 15.52 0.24
C PHE A 273 11.43 14.64 1.13
N PRO A 274 10.26 14.20 0.63
CA PRO A 274 9.51 13.13 1.28
C PRO A 274 10.34 11.83 1.28
N TYR A 275 10.03 10.92 2.21
CA TYR A 275 10.65 9.60 2.24
C TYR A 275 9.76 8.56 2.92
N ALA A 276 9.96 7.31 2.54
CA ALA A 276 9.39 6.14 3.17
C ALA A 276 10.46 5.30 3.87
N SER A 277 10.09 4.68 4.98
CA SER A 277 10.90 3.66 5.66
C SER A 277 9.99 2.68 6.38
N ASP A 278 10.58 1.72 7.10
CA ASP A 278 9.81 0.82 7.96
C ASP A 278 8.92 1.63 8.91
N GLN A 279 7.61 1.37 8.81
CA GLN A 279 6.55 1.95 9.64
C GLN A 279 6.30 3.46 9.48
N VAL A 280 6.85 4.15 8.48
CA VAL A 280 6.66 5.60 8.28
C VAL A 280 6.67 6.02 6.81
N VAL A 281 5.77 6.95 6.47
CA VAL A 281 5.88 7.90 5.35
C VAL A 281 6.05 9.28 5.96
N SER A 282 7.16 9.96 5.69
CA SER A 282 7.45 11.29 6.24
C SER A 282 7.39 12.33 5.12
N ILE A 283 6.55 13.34 5.31
CA ILE A 283 6.33 14.39 4.32
C ILE A 283 6.77 15.73 4.93
N PRO A 284 7.77 16.41 4.35
CA PRO A 284 8.28 17.68 4.84
C PRO A 284 7.20 18.71 5.14
N THR A 285 7.45 19.51 6.17
CA THR A 285 6.55 20.58 6.62
C THR A 285 6.15 21.56 5.50
N ASP A 286 7.06 21.89 4.60
CA ASP A 286 6.79 22.80 3.46
C ASP A 286 5.83 22.19 2.42
N SER A 287 5.65 20.88 2.46
CA SER A 287 4.66 20.13 1.67
C SER A 287 3.35 19.89 2.43
N ALA A 288 3.12 20.56 3.59
CA ALA A 288 1.91 20.41 4.42
C ALA A 288 0.60 20.44 3.64
N ARG A 289 0.46 21.42 2.73
CA ARG A 289 -0.73 21.54 1.88
C ARG A 289 -0.95 20.29 1.02
N ALA A 290 0.12 19.70 0.50
CA ALA A 290 0.06 18.55 -0.39
C ALA A 290 -0.48 17.29 0.30
N PHE A 291 -0.20 17.08 1.59
CA PHE A 291 -0.65 15.89 2.33
C PHE A 291 -1.79 16.12 3.32
N LEU A 292 -2.14 17.38 3.61
CA LEU A 292 -3.23 17.75 4.52
C LEU A 292 -4.42 18.40 3.81
N THR A 293 -4.49 18.41 2.48
CA THR A 293 -5.67 18.87 1.74
C THR A 293 -6.09 17.85 0.69
N VAL A 294 -7.40 17.78 0.39
CA VAL A 294 -7.95 16.86 -0.62
C VAL A 294 -7.36 17.14 -1.99
N ASP A 295 -7.30 18.41 -2.41
CA ASP A 295 -6.74 18.78 -3.71
C ASP A 295 -5.25 18.44 -3.78
N GLY A 296 -4.50 18.68 -2.70
CA GLY A 296 -3.10 18.29 -2.60
C GLY A 296 -2.91 16.78 -2.78
N LEU A 297 -3.68 15.97 -2.06
CA LEU A 297 -3.60 14.50 -2.15
C LEU A 297 -3.91 13.97 -3.54
N LYS A 298 -4.78 14.65 -4.30
CA LYS A 298 -5.16 14.27 -5.66
C LYS A 298 -4.18 14.74 -6.73
N SER A 299 -3.13 15.46 -6.36
CA SER A 299 -2.11 15.95 -7.31
C SER A 299 -0.66 15.74 -6.87
N PHE A 300 -0.41 15.12 -5.71
CA PHE A 300 0.92 15.04 -5.13
C PHE A 300 1.62 13.71 -5.42
N TRP A 301 2.44 13.68 -6.48
CA TRP A 301 3.19 12.48 -6.88
C TRP A 301 4.05 11.92 -5.75
N GLY A 302 4.79 12.79 -5.04
CA GLY A 302 5.65 12.38 -3.92
C GLY A 302 4.88 11.60 -2.85
N GLY A 303 3.65 12.01 -2.53
CA GLY A 303 2.83 11.30 -1.54
C GLY A 303 2.44 9.89 -1.99
N TRP A 304 2.06 9.73 -3.26
CA TRP A 304 1.74 8.42 -3.84
C TRP A 304 3.00 7.54 -3.93
N HIS A 305 4.12 8.13 -4.33
CA HIS A 305 5.40 7.47 -4.43
C HIS A 305 5.85 6.90 -3.07
N GLU A 306 5.79 7.68 -1.99
CA GLU A 306 6.20 7.18 -0.67
C GLU A 306 5.25 6.10 -0.12
N ILE A 307 3.95 6.21 -0.36
CA ILE A 307 2.98 5.17 0.00
C ILE A 307 3.26 3.89 -0.82
N GLY A 308 3.61 4.05 -2.09
CA GLY A 308 3.98 2.99 -3.03
C GLY A 308 5.21 2.20 -2.61
N HIS A 309 6.20 2.82 -1.96
CA HIS A 309 7.38 2.10 -1.48
C HIS A 309 7.02 0.96 -0.53
N HIS A 310 5.99 1.14 0.29
CA HIS A 310 5.51 0.07 1.15
C HIS A 310 4.73 -1.03 0.43
N HIS A 311 4.32 -0.80 -0.82
CA HIS A 311 3.69 -1.81 -1.66
C HIS A 311 4.69 -2.58 -2.53
N GLN A 312 5.94 -2.13 -2.66
CA GLN A 312 6.95 -2.86 -3.42
C GLN A 312 7.17 -4.28 -2.89
N LEU A 313 7.18 -5.25 -3.80
CA LEU A 313 7.33 -6.67 -3.49
C LEU A 313 8.80 -7.09 -3.66
N ASP A 314 9.39 -7.68 -2.63
CA ASP A 314 10.76 -8.18 -2.65
C ASP A 314 11.05 -9.11 -3.85
N PRO A 315 10.19 -10.08 -4.24
CA PRO A 315 10.46 -10.96 -5.39
C PRO A 315 10.51 -10.25 -6.75
N THR A 316 10.02 -9.02 -6.86
CA THR A 316 9.99 -8.21 -8.09
C THR A 316 10.72 -6.89 -7.96
N ASP A 317 11.47 -6.69 -6.86
CA ASP A 317 12.21 -5.46 -6.59
C ASP A 317 13.70 -5.74 -6.31
N TRP A 318 14.58 -4.94 -6.93
CA TRP A 318 16.03 -5.03 -6.79
C TRP A 318 16.66 -3.63 -6.89
N PRO A 319 17.91 -3.43 -6.42
CA PRO A 319 18.49 -2.10 -6.23
C PRO A 319 18.33 -1.15 -7.42
N ALA A 320 18.54 -1.63 -8.65
CA ALA A 320 18.51 -0.81 -9.86
C ALA A 320 17.10 -0.28 -10.27
N ILE A 321 16.03 -0.75 -9.62
CA ILE A 321 14.65 -0.38 -9.97
C ILE A 321 13.83 0.10 -8.77
N GLN A 322 14.43 0.31 -7.59
CA GLN A 322 13.66 0.69 -6.40
C GLN A 322 12.89 2.00 -6.62
N GLU A 323 13.51 2.97 -7.29
CA GLU A 323 12.88 4.26 -7.68
C GLU A 323 12.10 4.17 -9.01
N VAL A 324 12.04 3.00 -9.63
CA VAL A 324 11.30 2.78 -10.89
C VAL A 324 10.01 2.03 -10.62
N SER A 325 10.09 0.88 -9.95
CA SER A 325 8.94 0.00 -9.72
C SER A 325 7.91 0.63 -8.79
N VAL A 326 8.33 1.48 -7.85
CA VAL A 326 7.45 2.28 -6.99
C VAL A 326 6.51 3.18 -7.81
N ASN A 327 6.97 3.71 -8.94
CA ASN A 327 6.18 4.63 -9.76
C ASN A 327 5.05 3.94 -10.53
N LEU A 328 4.95 2.61 -10.50
CA LEU A 328 3.75 1.88 -10.92
C LEU A 328 2.53 2.27 -10.09
N TYR A 329 2.72 2.41 -8.78
CA TYR A 329 1.71 2.82 -7.82
C TYR A 329 1.32 4.28 -8.06
N SER A 330 2.30 5.17 -8.18
CA SER A 330 2.07 6.58 -8.50
C SER A 330 1.31 6.78 -9.81
N LEU A 331 1.68 6.06 -10.88
CA LEU A 331 0.94 6.11 -12.14
C LEU A 331 -0.50 5.58 -11.99
N ALA A 332 -0.74 4.55 -11.18
CA ALA A 332 -2.08 4.03 -10.94
C ALA A 332 -2.96 5.07 -10.25
N VAL A 333 -2.45 5.70 -9.18
CA VAL A 333 -3.16 6.76 -8.46
C VAL A 333 -3.38 7.98 -9.36
N GLN A 334 -2.37 8.38 -10.14
CA GLN A 334 -2.50 9.44 -11.13
C GLN A 334 -3.63 9.14 -12.12
N ARG A 335 -3.67 7.93 -12.70
CA ARG A 335 -4.72 7.54 -13.64
C ARG A 335 -6.11 7.56 -13.00
N HIS A 336 -6.20 7.16 -11.74
CA HIS A 336 -7.46 7.14 -10.99
C HIS A 336 -8.06 8.55 -10.83
N PHE A 337 -7.24 9.55 -10.50
CA PHE A 337 -7.74 10.91 -10.30
C PHE A 337 -7.73 11.80 -11.54
N LEU A 338 -6.75 11.64 -12.42
CA LEU A 338 -6.48 12.54 -13.55
C LEU A 338 -6.78 11.90 -14.92
N GLY A 339 -7.05 10.60 -14.96
CA GLY A 339 -7.29 9.84 -16.18
C GLY A 339 -6.01 9.31 -16.84
N ALA A 340 -6.17 8.56 -17.93
CA ALA A 340 -5.06 7.88 -18.63
C ALA A 340 -4.20 8.77 -19.55
N GLY A 341 -4.44 10.08 -19.55
CA GLY A 341 -3.68 11.05 -20.34
C GLY A 341 -2.32 11.37 -19.72
N PRO A 342 -1.58 12.31 -20.32
CA PRO A 342 -0.31 12.76 -19.76
C PRO A 342 -0.53 13.45 -18.41
N GLY A 343 0.31 13.10 -17.43
CA GLY A 343 0.29 13.72 -16.12
C GLY A 343 0.88 15.14 -16.10
N PRO A 344 0.64 15.90 -15.01
CA PRO A 344 1.15 17.26 -14.87
C PRO A 344 2.65 17.31 -14.51
N GLU A 345 3.17 16.27 -13.83
CA GLU A 345 4.55 16.20 -13.34
C GLU A 345 5.30 15.03 -13.98
N HIS A 346 4.72 13.82 -13.89
CA HIS A 346 5.27 12.57 -14.43
C HIS A 346 4.22 11.79 -15.22
N GLY A 347 4.67 10.77 -15.95
CA GLY A 347 3.87 10.12 -16.97
C GLY A 347 3.51 11.10 -18.09
N THR A 348 4.52 11.80 -18.62
CA THR A 348 4.33 12.89 -19.59
C THR A 348 4.66 12.45 -21.03
N LEU A 349 4.10 13.16 -22.02
CA LEU A 349 4.49 12.95 -23.43
C LEU A 349 5.99 13.19 -23.65
N LYS A 350 6.60 14.09 -22.87
CA LYS A 350 8.02 14.36 -22.95
C LYS A 350 8.85 13.15 -22.52
N GLU A 351 8.53 12.53 -21.38
CA GLU A 351 9.18 11.29 -20.92
C GLU A 351 9.03 10.18 -21.97
N TRP A 352 7.88 10.08 -22.64
CA TRP A 352 7.73 9.15 -23.76
C TRP A 352 8.67 9.46 -24.94
N GLU A 353 8.77 10.73 -25.36
CA GLU A 353 9.70 11.14 -26.42
C GLU A 353 11.16 10.86 -26.07
N ASP A 354 11.50 11.04 -24.80
CA ASP A 354 12.85 10.82 -24.30
C ASP A 354 13.18 9.32 -24.16
N THR A 355 12.22 8.49 -23.76
CA THR A 355 12.34 7.03 -23.83
C THR A 355 12.63 6.54 -25.24
N LYS A 356 12.00 7.10 -26.27
CA LYS A 356 12.30 6.69 -27.66
C LYS A 356 13.77 6.90 -28.01
N LYS A 357 14.35 8.03 -27.61
CA LYS A 357 15.78 8.32 -27.79
C LYS A 357 16.64 7.39 -26.94
N PHE A 358 16.21 7.06 -25.73
CA PHE A 358 16.88 6.08 -24.88
C PHE A 358 16.93 4.70 -25.56
N LEU A 359 15.80 4.21 -26.07
CA LEU A 359 15.74 2.93 -26.78
C LEU A 359 16.62 2.88 -28.02
N GLU A 360 16.73 3.97 -28.77
CA GLU A 360 17.68 4.09 -29.88
C GLU A 360 19.13 3.91 -29.40
N LYS A 361 19.51 4.60 -28.30
CA LYS A 361 20.85 4.48 -27.69
C LYS A 361 21.11 3.09 -27.11
N VAL A 362 20.10 2.42 -26.54
CA VAL A 362 20.23 1.03 -26.09
C VAL A 362 20.70 0.15 -27.25
N GLN A 363 20.18 0.36 -28.45
CA GLN A 363 20.57 -0.42 -29.63
C GLN A 363 21.95 -0.05 -30.17
N THR A 364 22.33 1.24 -30.18
CA THR A 364 23.63 1.67 -30.72
C THR A 364 24.78 1.48 -29.74
N ASP A 365 24.56 1.78 -28.47
CA ASP A 365 25.60 1.93 -27.44
C ASP A 365 25.61 0.75 -26.47
N LYS A 366 24.69 -0.22 -26.64
CA LYS A 366 24.51 -1.40 -25.77
C LYS A 366 24.31 -1.03 -24.31
N LEU A 367 23.50 0.00 -24.06
CA LEU A 367 23.18 0.43 -22.70
C LEU A 367 22.54 -0.72 -21.90
N ASP A 368 22.86 -0.74 -20.61
CA ASP A 368 22.32 -1.70 -19.67
C ASP A 368 21.16 -1.08 -18.90
N TYR A 369 20.02 -1.75 -18.95
CA TYR A 369 18.81 -1.36 -18.24
C TYR A 369 19.04 -1.19 -16.73
N ASN A 370 19.94 -1.98 -16.12
CA ASN A 370 20.20 -1.90 -14.68
C ASN A 370 21.32 -0.93 -14.29
N LYS A 371 22.01 -0.33 -15.26
CA LYS A 371 23.19 0.48 -14.94
C LYS A 371 22.77 1.83 -14.40
N GLU A 372 23.10 2.11 -13.15
CA GLU A 372 22.89 3.45 -12.57
C GLU A 372 23.63 4.50 -13.41
N PRO A 373 23.00 5.67 -13.65
CA PRO A 373 23.69 6.78 -14.29
C PRO A 373 24.89 7.22 -13.44
N VAL A 374 25.88 7.80 -14.12
CA VAL A 374 27.18 8.11 -13.53
C VAL A 374 27.13 9.42 -12.71
N ASP A 375 26.11 10.26 -12.94
CA ASP A 375 25.91 11.55 -12.27
C ASP A 375 24.45 11.71 -11.78
N ASP A 376 24.26 12.40 -10.64
CA ASP A 376 22.94 12.55 -9.97
C ASP A 376 21.89 13.29 -10.83
N ASP A 377 22.31 14.21 -11.71
CA ASP A 377 21.40 14.93 -12.62
C ASP A 377 20.81 14.00 -13.71
N ASP A 378 21.48 12.89 -14.02
CA ASP A 378 21.00 11.86 -14.94
C ASP A 378 20.10 10.81 -14.24
N TYR A 379 20.12 10.75 -12.91
CA TYR A 379 19.39 9.74 -12.12
C TYR A 379 17.87 9.88 -12.21
N TYR A 380 17.36 11.10 -12.02
CA TYR A 380 15.92 11.38 -12.12
C TYR A 380 15.38 11.13 -13.53
N TRP A 381 16.18 11.41 -14.55
CA TRP A 381 15.82 11.13 -15.94
C TRP A 381 15.57 9.62 -16.13
N TYR A 382 16.58 8.82 -15.79
CA TYR A 382 16.59 7.39 -16.05
C TYR A 382 15.46 6.60 -15.40
N ALA A 383 14.98 7.01 -14.23
CA ALA A 383 13.90 6.31 -13.55
C ALA A 383 12.59 6.36 -14.36
N PHE A 384 12.25 7.52 -14.93
CA PHE A 384 11.01 7.71 -15.69
C PHE A 384 11.08 7.12 -17.10
N GLU A 385 12.25 7.10 -17.77
CA GLU A 385 12.33 6.37 -19.04
C GLU A 385 12.21 4.86 -18.83
N ARG A 386 12.79 4.31 -17.75
CA ARG A 386 12.64 2.88 -17.41
C ARG A 386 11.20 2.55 -17.01
N LEU A 387 10.51 3.47 -16.34
CA LEU A 387 9.09 3.32 -16.00
C LEU A 387 8.23 3.09 -17.25
N VAL A 388 8.58 3.69 -18.39
CA VAL A 388 7.85 3.47 -19.65
C VAL A 388 7.83 2.00 -20.05
N MET A 389 8.88 1.21 -19.79
CA MET A 389 8.87 -0.23 -20.06
C MET A 389 7.71 -0.91 -19.32
N TYR A 390 7.50 -0.53 -18.06
CA TYR A 390 6.41 -1.06 -17.26
C TYR A 390 5.04 -0.59 -17.80
N GLU A 391 4.92 0.70 -18.11
CA GLU A 391 3.66 1.22 -18.65
C GLU A 391 3.31 0.60 -20.02
N GLN A 392 4.31 0.28 -20.87
CA GLN A 392 4.09 -0.44 -22.12
C GLN A 392 3.51 -1.84 -21.89
N LEU A 393 3.95 -2.56 -20.86
CA LEU A 393 3.37 -3.86 -20.51
C LEU A 393 1.91 -3.70 -20.06
N ARG A 394 1.59 -2.69 -19.23
CA ARG A 394 0.21 -2.39 -18.83
C ARG A 394 -0.66 -2.03 -20.03
N VAL A 395 -0.21 -1.15 -20.91
CA VAL A 395 -0.97 -0.72 -22.09
C VAL A 395 -1.20 -1.90 -23.05
N ALA A 396 -0.19 -2.74 -23.26
CA ALA A 396 -0.27 -3.88 -24.18
C ALA A 396 -1.16 -5.02 -23.66
N PHE A 397 -1.18 -5.26 -22.35
CA PHE A 397 -1.83 -6.44 -21.77
C PHE A 397 -3.01 -6.11 -20.85
N GLY A 398 -3.23 -4.85 -20.48
CA GLY A 398 -4.33 -4.36 -19.65
C GLY A 398 -3.98 -4.27 -18.16
N ASP A 399 -4.87 -3.63 -17.40
CA ASP A 399 -4.66 -3.30 -15.98
C ASP A 399 -4.53 -4.52 -15.06
N HIS A 400 -4.97 -5.70 -15.50
CA HIS A 400 -4.83 -6.96 -14.76
C HIS A 400 -3.39 -7.52 -14.76
N PHE A 401 -2.49 -7.00 -15.60
CA PHE A 401 -1.13 -7.53 -15.76
C PHE A 401 -0.32 -7.48 -14.45
N TYR A 402 -0.27 -6.32 -13.80
CA TYR A 402 0.48 -6.15 -12.55
C TYR A 402 -0.17 -6.85 -11.33
N PRO A 403 -1.49 -6.81 -11.12
CA PRO A 403 -2.15 -7.63 -10.13
C PRO A 403 -1.79 -9.13 -10.26
N ALA A 404 -1.81 -9.66 -11.49
CA ALA A 404 -1.43 -11.05 -11.75
C ALA A 404 0.06 -11.32 -11.45
N LEU A 405 0.95 -10.39 -11.82
CA LEU A 405 2.38 -10.48 -11.53
C LEU A 405 2.67 -10.48 -10.03
N HIS A 406 2.04 -9.57 -9.27
CA HIS A 406 2.20 -9.47 -7.83
C HIS A 406 1.64 -10.71 -7.10
N LYS A 407 0.51 -11.26 -7.55
CA LYS A 407 -0.01 -12.56 -7.04
C LYS A 407 0.97 -13.71 -7.31
N ALA A 408 1.54 -13.78 -8.52
CA ALA A 408 2.55 -14.78 -8.84
C ALA A 408 3.83 -14.62 -7.99
N ALA A 409 4.23 -13.37 -7.71
CA ALA A 409 5.37 -13.05 -6.86
C ALA A 409 5.15 -13.52 -5.40
N ARG A 410 3.96 -13.31 -4.84
CA ARG A 410 3.64 -13.68 -3.45
C ARG A 410 3.69 -15.18 -3.18
N THR A 411 3.28 -15.98 -4.16
CA THR A 411 3.17 -17.44 -4.04
C THR A 411 4.48 -18.19 -4.32
N ARG A 412 5.51 -17.49 -4.79
CA ARG A 412 6.79 -18.10 -5.15
C ARG A 412 7.71 -18.29 -3.94
N ASP A 413 8.64 -19.25 -4.07
CA ASP A 413 9.76 -19.40 -3.16
C ASP A 413 10.63 -18.13 -3.13
N PRO A 414 11.18 -17.74 -1.96
CA PRO A 414 12.05 -16.58 -1.86
C PRO A 414 13.20 -16.64 -2.88
N GLN A 415 13.32 -15.60 -3.72
CA GLN A 415 14.43 -15.49 -4.66
C GLN A 415 15.68 -14.99 -3.92
N ALA A 416 16.81 -15.66 -4.10
CA ALA A 416 18.01 -15.39 -3.31
C ALA A 416 18.86 -14.21 -3.85
N SER A 417 18.71 -13.87 -5.14
CA SER A 417 19.56 -12.86 -5.80
C SER A 417 18.76 -11.89 -6.67
N ALA A 418 19.33 -10.70 -6.93
CA ALA A 418 18.75 -9.74 -7.88
C ALA A 418 18.58 -10.35 -9.28
N LEU A 419 19.49 -11.23 -9.70
CA LEU A 419 19.40 -11.92 -11.00
C LEU A 419 18.22 -12.91 -11.03
N ASP A 420 17.95 -13.61 -9.94
CA ASP A 420 16.80 -14.52 -9.84
C ASP A 420 15.47 -13.75 -9.89
N LYS A 421 15.40 -12.58 -9.25
CA LYS A 421 14.22 -11.69 -9.29
C LYS A 421 13.95 -11.16 -10.70
N GLN A 422 15.00 -10.73 -11.40
CA GLN A 422 14.91 -10.28 -12.78
C GLN A 422 14.48 -11.41 -13.72
N ARG A 423 15.08 -12.61 -13.59
CA ARG A 423 14.67 -13.80 -14.34
C ARG A 423 13.21 -14.13 -14.09
N PHE A 424 12.78 -14.11 -12.83
CA PHE A 424 11.39 -14.34 -12.45
C PHE A 424 10.46 -13.33 -13.14
N PHE A 425 10.76 -12.03 -13.07
CA PHE A 425 9.95 -10.99 -13.72
C PHE A 425 9.76 -11.29 -15.21
N MET A 426 10.84 -11.57 -15.95
CA MET A 426 10.77 -11.79 -17.40
C MET A 426 9.94 -13.03 -17.77
N VAL A 427 10.12 -14.11 -17.02
CA VAL A 427 9.38 -15.37 -17.25
C VAL A 427 7.92 -15.20 -16.88
N ALA A 428 7.61 -14.62 -15.71
CA ALA A 428 6.24 -14.38 -15.26
C ALA A 428 5.50 -13.42 -16.18
N ALA A 429 6.14 -12.34 -16.62
CA ALA A 429 5.59 -11.41 -17.60
C ALA A 429 5.22 -12.12 -18.92
N SER A 430 6.07 -13.03 -19.40
CA SER A 430 5.80 -13.83 -20.60
C SER A 430 4.63 -14.79 -20.39
N GLN A 431 4.57 -15.46 -19.23
CA GLN A 431 3.46 -16.35 -18.87
C GLN A 431 2.12 -15.61 -18.77
N ILE A 432 2.09 -14.48 -18.07
CA ILE A 432 0.87 -13.67 -17.85
C ILE A 432 0.36 -13.07 -19.15
N SER A 433 1.24 -12.52 -19.96
CA SER A 433 0.87 -11.97 -21.27
C SER A 433 0.50 -13.05 -22.31
N GLY A 434 0.91 -14.31 -22.07
CA GLY A 434 0.82 -15.38 -23.05
C GLY A 434 1.64 -15.08 -24.31
N ARG A 435 2.74 -14.31 -24.19
CA ARG A 435 3.63 -13.94 -25.29
C ARG A 435 5.09 -14.20 -24.94
N ASP A 436 5.88 -14.53 -25.94
CA ASP A 436 7.34 -14.53 -25.79
C ASP A 436 7.87 -13.09 -25.77
N LEU A 437 8.18 -12.57 -24.58
CA LEU A 437 8.67 -11.20 -24.38
C LEU A 437 10.20 -11.08 -24.52
N THR A 438 10.89 -12.10 -25.02
CA THR A 438 12.34 -12.12 -25.14
C THR A 438 12.87 -10.95 -25.98
N ASP A 439 12.23 -10.65 -27.12
CA ASP A 439 12.61 -9.53 -27.99
C ASP A 439 12.36 -8.17 -27.32
N PHE A 440 11.25 -8.04 -26.58
CA PHE A 440 10.92 -6.84 -25.82
C PHE A 440 12.01 -6.52 -24.78
N PHE A 441 12.38 -7.48 -23.94
CA PHE A 441 13.46 -7.28 -22.95
C PHE A 441 14.84 -7.08 -23.60
N THR A 442 15.04 -7.60 -24.81
CA THR A 442 16.27 -7.38 -25.59
C THR A 442 16.35 -5.92 -26.05
N LYS A 443 15.24 -5.36 -26.55
CA LYS A 443 15.17 -3.97 -27.00
C LYS A 443 15.33 -2.95 -25.89
N TRP A 444 14.88 -3.29 -24.70
CA TRP A 444 15.09 -2.50 -23.48
C TRP A 444 16.51 -2.64 -22.90
N GLY A 445 17.40 -3.43 -23.50
CA GLY A 445 18.78 -3.56 -23.04
C GLY A 445 18.91 -4.33 -21.73
N TRP A 446 17.88 -5.10 -21.36
CA TRP A 446 17.80 -5.73 -20.05
C TRP A 446 18.32 -7.17 -20.08
N ILE A 447 17.70 -8.05 -20.86
CA ILE A 447 18.02 -9.49 -20.84
C ILE A 447 19.43 -9.83 -21.37
N ASN A 448 20.02 -8.96 -22.20
CA ASN A 448 21.38 -9.15 -22.73
C ASN A 448 22.49 -8.94 -21.70
N GLN A 449 22.20 -8.22 -20.62
CA GLN A 449 23.19 -7.76 -19.65
C GLN A 449 23.22 -8.64 -18.39
N LEU A 450 22.43 -9.71 -18.38
CA LEU A 450 22.32 -10.64 -17.25
C LEU A 450 23.24 -11.87 -17.38
N ASP A 451 24.25 -11.82 -18.27
CA ASP A 451 25.19 -12.91 -18.54
C ASP A 451 24.51 -14.30 -18.63
N ALA A 452 24.91 -15.24 -17.77
CA ALA A 452 24.37 -16.60 -17.74
C ALA A 452 22.89 -16.64 -17.35
N ASP A 453 22.40 -15.71 -16.50
CA ASP A 453 21.00 -15.63 -16.11
C ASP A 453 20.11 -15.05 -17.22
N GLY A 454 20.65 -14.19 -18.08
CA GLY A 454 20.01 -13.79 -19.33
C GLY A 454 19.80 -14.98 -20.25
N GLY A 455 20.82 -15.86 -20.36
CA GLY A 455 20.71 -17.14 -21.05
C GLY A 455 19.62 -18.06 -20.47
N LYS A 456 19.53 -18.16 -19.14
CA LYS A 456 18.49 -18.95 -18.46
C LYS A 456 17.10 -18.37 -18.69
N ALA A 457 16.91 -17.06 -18.58
CA ALA A 457 15.64 -16.40 -18.83
C ALA A 457 15.14 -16.69 -20.25
N ARG A 458 16.01 -16.54 -21.27
CA ARG A 458 15.69 -16.88 -22.67
C ARG A 458 15.27 -18.33 -22.84
N MET A 459 15.99 -19.26 -22.20
CA MET A 459 15.67 -20.69 -22.23
C MET A 459 14.32 -20.99 -21.56
N GLU A 460 14.07 -20.45 -20.38
CA GLU A 460 12.82 -20.63 -19.64
C GLU A 460 11.62 -20.08 -20.42
N ILE A 461 11.74 -18.87 -21.00
CA ILE A 461 10.69 -18.30 -21.86
C ILE A 461 10.48 -19.16 -23.12
N GLY A 462 11.56 -19.56 -23.80
CA GLY A 462 11.48 -20.42 -25.00
C GLY A 462 10.80 -21.77 -24.73
N ASN A 463 11.00 -22.35 -23.54
CA ASN A 463 10.36 -23.59 -23.12
C ASN A 463 8.83 -23.47 -22.96
N LEU A 464 8.30 -22.25 -22.77
CA LEU A 464 6.86 -21.99 -22.71
C LEU A 464 6.18 -22.11 -24.09
N LYS A 465 6.95 -22.06 -25.19
CA LYS A 465 6.46 -22.16 -26.58
C LYS A 465 5.34 -21.16 -26.90
N LEU A 466 5.46 -19.94 -26.37
CA LEU A 466 4.50 -18.86 -26.57
C LEU A 466 4.72 -18.18 -27.93
N PRO A 467 3.65 -17.68 -28.58
CA PRO A 467 3.82 -16.87 -29.77
C PRO A 467 4.46 -15.51 -29.42
N PRO A 468 5.22 -14.89 -30.34
CA PRO A 468 5.71 -13.52 -30.12
C PRO A 468 4.54 -12.52 -30.11
N PRO A 469 4.72 -11.31 -29.55
CA PRO A 469 3.77 -10.21 -29.71
C PRO A 469 3.46 -9.93 -31.18
N LYS A 470 2.24 -9.46 -31.47
CA LYS A 470 1.80 -9.13 -32.84
C LYS A 470 2.50 -7.89 -33.39
N THR A 471 2.92 -7.00 -32.51
CA THR A 471 3.57 -5.72 -32.80
C THR A 471 4.80 -5.58 -31.92
N ASP A 472 5.67 -4.65 -32.30
CA ASP A 472 6.84 -4.31 -31.50
C ASP A 472 6.43 -3.56 -30.24
N LEU A 473 6.42 -4.26 -29.09
CA LEU A 473 5.93 -3.67 -27.84
C LEU A 473 6.79 -2.50 -27.34
N SER A 474 8.07 -2.41 -27.71
CA SER A 474 8.91 -1.28 -27.31
C SER A 474 8.52 0.03 -28.00
N ARG A 475 7.64 -0.05 -29.02
CA ARG A 475 7.06 1.11 -29.72
C ARG A 475 5.63 1.43 -29.27
N THR A 476 5.09 0.69 -28.30
CA THR A 476 3.74 0.93 -27.77
C THR A 476 3.69 2.34 -27.17
N PRO A 477 2.81 3.22 -27.68
CA PRO A 477 2.65 4.55 -27.11
C PRO A 477 2.11 4.50 -25.68
N VAL A 478 2.60 5.37 -24.82
CA VAL A 478 2.17 5.50 -23.41
C VAL A 478 1.75 6.94 -23.12
N TYR A 479 1.13 7.18 -21.96
CA TYR A 479 0.78 8.52 -21.48
C TYR A 479 -0.12 9.34 -22.43
N GLY A 480 -1.02 8.65 -23.14
CA GLY A 480 -1.94 9.25 -24.10
C GLY A 480 -1.34 9.59 -25.47
N ALA A 481 -0.10 9.18 -25.75
CA ALA A 481 0.48 9.29 -27.08
C ALA A 481 -0.29 8.46 -28.12
N THR A 482 -0.31 8.95 -29.37
CA THR A 482 -0.82 8.20 -30.53
C THR A 482 0.34 7.63 -31.34
N GLU A 483 0.08 6.57 -32.11
CA GLU A 483 1.07 5.97 -33.04
C GLU A 483 1.59 6.93 -34.11
#